data_AF-A0A8J6M253-F1
#
_entry.id   AF-A0A8J6M253-F1
#
_cell.length_a   1.000
_cell.length_b   1.000
_cell.length_c   1.000
_cell.angle_alpha   90.00
_cell.angle_beta   90.00
_cell.angle_gamma   90.00
#
_symmetry.space_group_name_H-M   'P 1'
#
loop_
_entity.id
_entity.type
_entity.pdbx_description
1 polymer ?
#
loop_
_entity_poly.entity_id
_entity_poly.type
_entity_poly.pdbx_seq_one_letter_code
_entity_poly.pdbx_strand_id
1 'polypeptide(L)'
;MVLMNMYGKIPETIISKKLGIGICNPAPDWVEGLQDDFEEELLIHEHEISSFKKSGYDTAWASDRYNLEKIVFQLGWQEEGKTSMQIIAEHLIEIQVLDFDNSLLQMKNDHLDSPTCEPQYPRKFLNLCCKIQSSQSAQTVIPNQIPFSTYNSDDFQQKPLILNFLGAMLHPHPNYPISIPDYTAGGVKSLEYIGSLIDNFLVTDKDFWLFDYIVNAVFNDESHDAYHIFKVMSLIEMLIITPKGNGKTVGELERKLPQFLPDRIPVEERALFSEIVRKLRNKIGHGDFEAVQQLLDQYRNSFMQNFWYDEFEYSIENWTYGNICINLDSALNEILWLMLSDRAQLASVQMS
;
A
#
# COMPACT_ATOMS: atom_id res chain seq x y z
N MET A 1 16.25 5.68 -0.85
CA MET A 1 15.61 5.70 -2.17
C MET A 1 14.42 4.74 -2.22
N VAL A 2 13.32 5.19 -2.80
CA VAL A 2 12.09 4.40 -3.05
C VAL A 2 11.71 4.57 -4.52
N LEU A 3 11.87 3.50 -5.31
CA LEU A 3 11.56 3.52 -6.74
C LEU A 3 10.15 2.99 -6.99
N MET A 4 9.46 3.60 -7.94
CA MET A 4 8.10 3.23 -8.31
C MET A 4 8.07 2.47 -9.63
N ASN A 5 6.98 1.75 -9.91
CA ASN A 5 6.72 1.15 -11.22
C ASN A 5 6.27 2.18 -12.28
N MET A 6 6.86 3.37 -12.26
CA MET A 6 6.71 4.39 -13.28
C MET A 6 8.07 4.63 -13.92
N TYR A 7 8.05 4.94 -15.21
CA TYR A 7 9.29 5.09 -15.98
C TYR A 7 9.18 6.22 -17.00
N GLY A 8 10.33 6.80 -17.34
CA GLY A 8 10.45 7.95 -18.22
C GLY A 8 11.22 9.10 -17.57
N LYS A 9 11.64 10.07 -18.38
CA LYS A 9 12.22 11.32 -17.88
C LYS A 9 11.10 12.29 -17.50
N ILE A 10 11.07 12.68 -16.23
CA ILE A 10 10.06 13.61 -15.68
C ILE A 10 10.75 14.82 -15.03
N PRO A 11 10.12 16.00 -15.05
CA PRO A 11 10.55 17.09 -14.20
C PRO A 11 10.26 16.75 -12.73
N GLU A 12 11.05 17.34 -11.84
CA GLU A 12 10.76 17.33 -10.42
C GLU A 12 9.35 17.89 -10.17
N THR A 13 8.53 17.12 -9.44
CA THR A 13 7.12 17.44 -9.21
C THR A 13 6.75 17.22 -7.75
N ILE A 14 6.36 18.30 -7.05
CA ILE A 14 5.82 18.24 -5.68
C ILE A 14 4.37 17.75 -5.72
N ILE A 15 4.10 16.60 -5.10
CA ILE A 15 2.76 16.00 -5.05
C ILE A 15 1.99 16.38 -3.78
N SER A 16 2.68 16.59 -2.65
CA SER A 16 2.11 17.16 -1.42
C SER A 16 3.01 18.27 -0.91
N LYS A 17 2.49 19.50 -0.91
CA LYS A 17 3.23 20.69 -0.49
C LYS A 17 3.44 20.71 1.02
N LYS A 18 2.42 20.32 1.80
CA LYS A 18 2.53 20.36 3.26
C LYS A 18 3.45 19.28 3.81
N LEU A 19 3.62 18.16 3.10
CA LEU A 19 4.58 17.12 3.48
C LEU A 19 5.92 17.26 2.76
N GLY A 20 6.06 18.17 1.79
CA GLY A 20 7.27 18.33 0.98
C GLY A 20 7.60 17.11 0.12
N ILE A 21 6.62 16.24 -0.14
CA ILE A 21 6.82 14.99 -0.89
C ILE A 21 6.67 15.29 -2.38
N GLY A 22 7.56 14.70 -3.17
CA GLY A 22 7.44 14.70 -4.62
C GLY A 22 8.18 13.57 -5.29
N ILE A 23 8.20 13.66 -6.61
CA ILE A 23 8.71 12.63 -7.51
C ILE A 23 9.69 13.25 -8.50
N CYS A 24 10.74 12.50 -8.84
CA CYS A 24 11.72 12.88 -9.86
C CYS A 24 12.48 11.64 -10.34
N ASN A 25 13.37 11.83 -11.31
CA ASN A 25 14.36 10.81 -11.65
C ASN A 25 15.49 10.78 -10.60
N PRO A 26 16.17 9.63 -10.38
CA PRO A 26 17.29 9.51 -9.46
C PRO A 26 18.43 10.49 -9.76
N ALA A 27 19.11 10.94 -8.70
CA ALA A 27 20.33 11.75 -8.81
C ALA A 27 21.51 10.93 -9.38
N PRO A 28 22.55 11.58 -9.95
CA PRO A 28 23.63 10.88 -10.65
C PRO A 28 24.41 9.85 -9.82
N ASP A 29 24.55 10.08 -8.52
CA ASP A 29 25.17 9.15 -7.56
C ASP A 29 24.33 7.88 -7.38
N TRP A 30 23.02 8.02 -7.27
CA TRP A 30 22.10 6.88 -7.25
C TRP A 30 22.07 6.12 -8.58
N VAL A 31 22.17 6.81 -9.71
CA VAL A 31 22.26 6.18 -11.05
C VAL A 31 23.49 5.27 -11.15
N GLU A 32 24.63 5.66 -10.54
CA GLU A 32 25.82 4.81 -10.47
C GLU A 32 25.57 3.59 -9.60
N GLY A 33 25.04 3.77 -8.38
CA GLY A 33 24.78 2.68 -7.43
C GLY A 33 23.76 1.64 -7.92
N LEU A 34 22.74 2.08 -8.67
CA LEU A 34 21.70 1.19 -9.21
C LEU A 34 22.20 0.14 -10.20
N GLN A 35 23.41 0.33 -10.77
CA GLN A 35 24.00 -0.66 -11.66
C GLN A 35 24.30 -1.96 -10.91
N ASP A 36 24.75 -1.88 -9.66
CA ASP A 36 24.99 -3.05 -8.81
C ASP A 36 23.68 -3.81 -8.53
N ASP A 37 22.59 -3.09 -8.25
CA ASP A 37 21.25 -3.67 -8.05
C ASP A 37 20.73 -4.39 -9.32
N PHE A 38 20.98 -3.83 -10.52
CA PHE A 38 20.63 -4.47 -11.78
C PHE A 38 21.46 -5.72 -12.06
N GLU A 39 22.75 -5.69 -11.76
CA GLU A 39 23.63 -6.86 -11.88
C GLU A 39 23.16 -7.99 -10.96
N GLU A 40 22.82 -7.68 -9.71
CA GLU A 40 22.25 -8.66 -8.77
C GLU A 40 20.95 -9.27 -9.33
N GLU A 41 20.01 -8.45 -9.79
CA GLU A 41 18.73 -8.93 -10.32
C GLU A 41 18.91 -9.82 -11.58
N LEU A 42 19.87 -9.49 -12.46
CA LEU A 42 20.25 -10.31 -13.60
C LEU A 42 20.81 -11.68 -13.18
N LEU A 43 21.76 -11.69 -12.24
CA LEU A 43 22.40 -12.93 -11.76
C LEU A 43 21.40 -13.85 -11.06
N ILE A 44 20.50 -13.29 -10.26
CA ILE A 44 19.42 -14.05 -9.61
C ILE A 44 18.51 -14.68 -10.67
N HIS A 45 18.07 -13.90 -11.65
CA HIS A 45 17.22 -14.41 -12.74
C HIS A 45 17.90 -15.53 -13.52
N GLU A 46 19.17 -15.36 -13.92
CA GLU A 46 19.93 -16.40 -14.60
C GLU A 46 20.03 -17.69 -13.78
N HIS A 47 20.27 -17.57 -12.48
CA HIS A 47 20.30 -18.71 -11.56
C HIS A 47 18.94 -19.41 -11.49
N GLU A 48 17.85 -18.67 -11.31
CA GLU A 48 16.49 -19.19 -11.23
C GLU A 48 16.09 -19.91 -12.52
N ILE A 49 16.36 -19.32 -13.69
CA ILE A 49 16.10 -19.95 -14.99
C ILE A 49 16.94 -21.21 -15.19
N SER A 50 18.21 -21.20 -14.80
CA SER A 50 19.04 -22.40 -14.82
C SER A 50 18.47 -23.49 -13.90
N SER A 51 17.97 -23.14 -12.72
CA SER A 51 17.35 -24.07 -11.78
C SER A 51 16.08 -24.70 -12.37
N PHE A 52 15.18 -23.88 -12.93
CA PHE A 52 13.97 -24.36 -13.59
C PHE A 52 14.26 -25.30 -14.76
N LYS A 53 15.26 -24.98 -15.60
CA LYS A 53 15.72 -25.87 -16.67
C LYS A 53 16.18 -27.24 -16.15
N LYS A 54 16.94 -27.27 -15.05
CA LYS A 54 17.39 -28.53 -14.43
C LYS A 54 16.23 -29.35 -13.87
N SER A 55 15.18 -28.68 -13.39
CA SER A 55 13.94 -29.32 -12.92
C SER A 55 12.98 -29.73 -14.06
N GLY A 56 13.35 -29.49 -15.32
CA GLY A 56 12.57 -29.90 -16.49
C GLY A 56 11.42 -28.95 -16.86
N TYR A 57 11.38 -27.74 -16.31
CA TYR A 57 10.39 -26.73 -16.67
C TYR A 57 10.73 -26.04 -18.00
N ASP A 58 9.70 -25.68 -18.76
CA ASP A 58 9.84 -24.80 -19.92
C ASP A 58 10.16 -23.36 -19.46
N THR A 59 11.22 -22.79 -20.02
CA THR A 59 11.76 -21.47 -19.69
C THR A 59 11.92 -20.58 -20.91
N ALA A 60 11.31 -20.95 -22.04
CA ALA A 60 11.36 -20.15 -23.27
C ALA A 60 10.83 -18.72 -23.03
N TRP A 61 9.79 -18.57 -22.21
CA TRP A 61 9.19 -17.29 -21.83
C TRP A 61 10.15 -16.35 -21.08
N ALA A 62 11.19 -16.87 -20.44
CA ALA A 62 12.06 -16.11 -19.55
C ALA A 62 13.42 -15.73 -20.16
N SER A 63 13.78 -16.36 -21.27
CA SER A 63 15.16 -16.34 -21.80
C SER A 63 15.62 -14.96 -22.29
N ASP A 64 14.69 -14.12 -22.72
CA ASP A 64 14.94 -12.76 -23.23
C ASP A 64 14.41 -11.66 -22.29
N ARG A 65 13.82 -12.05 -21.15
CA ARG A 65 13.02 -11.14 -20.32
C ARG A 65 13.83 -9.94 -19.82
N TYR A 66 15.10 -10.16 -19.47
CA TYR A 66 16.01 -9.13 -18.95
C TYR A 66 17.07 -8.69 -19.97
N ASN A 67 16.80 -8.84 -21.26
CA ASN A 67 17.69 -8.28 -22.29
C ASN A 67 17.58 -6.74 -22.29
N LEU A 68 18.49 -6.07 -21.57
CA LEU A 68 18.44 -4.63 -21.35
C LEU A 68 18.53 -3.82 -22.65
N GLU A 69 19.32 -4.26 -23.63
CA GLU A 69 19.42 -3.60 -24.94
C GLU A 69 18.07 -3.63 -25.68
N LYS A 70 17.38 -4.77 -25.64
CA LYS A 70 16.06 -4.96 -26.24
C LYS A 70 15.00 -4.11 -25.53
N ILE A 71 15.06 -4.03 -24.20
CA ILE A 71 14.19 -3.17 -23.38
C ILE A 71 14.36 -1.70 -23.79
N VAL A 72 15.59 -1.19 -23.76
CA VAL A 72 15.92 0.19 -24.17
C VAL A 72 15.49 0.45 -25.62
N PHE A 73 15.69 -0.54 -26.50
CA PHE A 73 15.31 -0.42 -27.89
C PHE A 73 13.79 -0.29 -28.08
N GLN A 74 13.01 -1.13 -27.42
CA GLN A 74 11.54 -1.13 -27.50
C GLN A 74 10.93 0.15 -26.92
N LEU A 75 11.57 0.72 -25.90
CA LEU A 75 11.13 1.95 -25.24
C LEU A 75 11.54 3.22 -25.98
N GLY A 76 12.44 3.12 -26.97
CA GLY A 76 12.93 4.28 -27.69
C GLY A 76 13.86 5.17 -26.85
N TRP A 77 14.54 4.59 -25.85
CA TRP A 77 15.41 5.32 -24.91
C TRP A 77 16.89 5.32 -25.32
N GLN A 78 17.21 5.04 -26.59
CA GLN A 78 18.59 4.94 -27.03
C GLN A 78 19.31 6.30 -26.89
N GLU A 79 20.37 6.34 -26.10
CA GLU A 79 21.21 7.51 -25.88
C GLU A 79 22.67 7.19 -26.21
N GLU A 80 23.31 8.04 -27.01
CA GLU A 80 24.70 7.84 -27.43
C GLU A 80 25.66 7.94 -26.24
N GLY A 81 26.58 6.98 -26.14
CA GLY A 81 27.63 6.96 -25.12
C GLY A 81 27.20 6.43 -23.75
N LYS A 82 25.96 5.94 -23.59
CA LYS A 82 25.46 5.36 -22.34
C LYS A 82 25.21 3.86 -22.47
N THR A 83 25.43 3.13 -21.38
CA THR A 83 25.07 1.70 -21.29
C THR A 83 23.55 1.55 -21.11
N SER A 84 23.00 0.39 -21.46
CA SER A 84 21.56 0.11 -21.25
C SER A 84 21.16 0.22 -19.77
N MET A 85 22.04 -0.19 -18.85
CA MET A 85 21.82 -0.03 -17.41
C MET A 85 21.75 1.44 -17.01
N GLN A 86 22.70 2.27 -17.44
CA GLN A 86 22.69 3.71 -17.16
C GLN A 86 21.42 4.37 -17.73
N ILE A 87 21.04 4.03 -18.96
CA ILE A 87 19.82 4.54 -19.57
C ILE A 87 18.59 4.17 -18.74
N ILE A 88 18.45 2.90 -18.34
CA ILE A 88 17.31 2.45 -17.53
C ILE A 88 17.29 3.18 -16.19
N ALA A 89 18.42 3.27 -15.47
CA ALA A 89 18.52 3.96 -14.19
C ALA A 89 18.08 5.43 -14.27
N GLU A 90 18.50 6.16 -15.31
CA GLU A 90 18.09 7.55 -15.54
C GLU A 90 16.60 7.71 -15.88
N HIS A 91 15.92 6.63 -16.30
CA HIS A 91 14.49 6.62 -16.61
C HIS A 91 13.63 6.03 -15.47
N LEU A 92 14.24 5.61 -14.36
CA LEU A 92 13.48 5.26 -13.16
C LEU A 92 12.89 6.52 -12.52
N ILE A 93 11.81 6.35 -11.77
CA ILE A 93 11.18 7.45 -11.03
C ILE A 93 11.16 7.10 -9.55
N GLU A 94 11.73 7.97 -8.73
CA GLU A 94 11.73 7.87 -7.28
C GLU A 94 10.68 8.78 -6.65
N ILE A 95 10.18 8.38 -5.48
CA ILE A 95 9.41 9.23 -4.58
C ILE A 95 10.29 9.58 -3.38
N GLN A 96 10.38 10.88 -3.08
CA GLN A 96 11.22 11.37 -2.00
C GLN A 96 10.65 12.63 -1.33
N VAL A 97 11.30 13.08 -0.25
CA VAL A 97 11.02 14.37 0.36
C VAL A 97 11.90 15.41 -0.32
N LEU A 98 11.32 16.22 -1.20
CA LEU A 98 12.03 17.23 -1.99
C LEU A 98 12.10 18.59 -1.29
N ASP A 99 11.15 18.90 -0.43
CA ASP A 99 11.06 20.18 0.29
C ASP A 99 10.92 19.96 1.79
N PHE A 100 11.94 19.36 2.41
CA PHE A 100 11.91 19.03 3.84
C PHE A 100 11.80 20.28 4.72
N ASP A 101 12.61 21.30 4.43
CA ASP A 101 12.73 22.52 5.25
C ASP A 101 11.44 23.33 5.37
N ASN A 102 10.54 23.23 4.39
CA ASN A 102 9.23 23.91 4.43
C ASN A 102 8.06 22.95 4.71
N SER A 103 8.33 21.69 5.04
CA SER A 103 7.31 20.67 5.28
C SER A 103 6.91 20.55 6.76
N LEU A 104 5.70 20.06 7.00
CA LEU A 104 5.26 19.60 8.32
C LEU A 104 6.07 18.39 8.82
N LEU A 105 6.78 17.67 7.95
CA LEU A 105 7.64 16.56 8.38
C LEU A 105 8.83 17.06 9.21
N GLN A 106 9.33 18.27 8.94
CA GLN A 106 10.34 18.92 9.79
C GLN A 106 9.84 19.09 11.22
N MET A 107 8.55 19.36 11.42
CA MET A 107 7.97 19.49 12.77
C MET A 107 8.12 18.22 13.62
N LYS A 108 8.23 17.05 12.99
CA LYS A 108 8.43 15.77 13.68
C LYS A 108 9.91 15.46 13.92
N ASN A 109 10.84 16.09 13.20
CA ASN A 109 12.22 15.66 13.24
C ASN A 109 13.22 16.75 12.83
N ASP A 110 14.12 17.11 13.75
CA ASP A 110 15.37 17.80 13.42
C ASP A 110 16.41 16.83 12.81
N HIS A 111 16.18 15.50 12.89
CA HIS A 111 17.15 14.44 12.56
C HIS A 111 16.50 13.19 11.92
N LEU A 112 15.71 13.36 10.85
CA LEU A 112 15.00 12.28 10.12
C LEU A 112 15.91 11.34 9.31
N ASP A 113 17.19 11.23 9.67
CA ASP A 113 18.29 10.90 8.75
C ASP A 113 18.96 9.55 9.06
N SER A 114 18.18 8.53 9.42
CA SER A 114 18.71 7.16 9.47
C SER A 114 17.72 6.13 8.92
N PRO A 115 17.80 5.79 7.62
CA PRO A 115 17.01 4.72 6.99
C PRO A 115 17.22 3.34 7.63
N THR A 116 18.22 3.19 8.51
CA THR A 116 18.54 1.94 9.19
C THR A 116 17.58 1.57 10.33
N CYS A 117 16.83 2.53 10.88
CA CYS A 117 16.03 2.32 12.10
C CYS A 117 14.52 2.48 11.86
N GLU A 118 14.12 3.25 10.85
CA GLU A 118 12.72 3.48 10.50
C GLU A 118 12.58 3.50 8.97
N PRO A 119 11.54 2.85 8.40
CA PRO A 119 11.27 2.93 6.98
C PRO A 119 11.09 4.38 6.52
N GLN A 120 11.66 4.70 5.37
CA GLN A 120 11.57 6.03 4.75
C GLN A 120 10.10 6.50 4.64
N TYR A 121 9.85 7.76 5.02
CA TYR A 121 8.50 8.34 4.96
C TYR A 121 7.85 8.25 3.57
N PRO A 122 8.55 8.52 2.45
CA PRO A 122 8.03 8.30 1.10
C PRO A 122 7.45 6.90 0.86
N ARG A 123 8.08 5.85 1.41
CA ARG A 123 7.59 4.47 1.30
C ARG A 123 6.27 4.28 2.02
N LYS A 124 6.17 4.81 3.24
CA LYS A 124 4.95 4.76 4.07
C LYS A 124 3.82 5.56 3.43
N PHE A 125 4.13 6.73 2.89
CA PHE A 125 3.21 7.57 2.14
C PHE A 125 2.65 6.84 0.91
N LEU A 126 3.52 6.22 0.11
CA LEU A 126 3.10 5.47 -1.08
C LEU A 126 2.18 4.29 -0.71
N ASN A 127 2.51 3.55 0.35
CA ASN A 127 1.67 2.48 0.86
C ASN A 127 0.27 2.98 1.27
N LEU A 128 0.20 4.11 2.00
CA LEU A 128 -1.07 4.73 2.36
C LEU A 128 -1.87 5.13 1.11
N CYS A 129 -1.22 5.72 0.10
CA CYS A 129 -1.87 6.08 -1.16
C CYS A 129 -2.53 4.86 -1.82
N CYS A 130 -1.82 3.73 -1.92
CA CYS A 130 -2.35 2.47 -2.43
C CYS A 130 -3.53 1.93 -1.59
N LYS A 131 -3.46 2.04 -0.26
CA LYS A 131 -4.58 1.67 0.63
C LYS A 131 -5.81 2.54 0.40
N ILE A 132 -5.65 3.86 0.26
CA ILE A 132 -6.74 4.78 -0.04
C ILE A 132 -7.41 4.41 -1.37
N GLN A 133 -6.64 4.15 -2.43
CA GLN A 133 -7.20 3.71 -3.71
C GLN A 133 -7.87 2.32 -3.66
N SER A 134 -7.55 1.50 -2.66
CA SER A 134 -8.22 0.21 -2.49
C SER A 134 -9.65 0.33 -1.96
N SER A 135 -10.10 1.53 -1.57
CA SER A 135 -11.52 1.83 -1.32
C SER A 135 -12.35 1.77 -2.61
N GLN A 136 -13.49 1.11 -2.55
CA GLN A 136 -14.48 1.06 -3.64
C GLN A 136 -14.96 2.46 -4.02
N SER A 137 -15.20 3.32 -3.03
CA SER A 137 -15.57 4.73 -3.26
C SER A 137 -14.45 5.49 -3.98
N ALA A 138 -13.20 5.30 -3.55
CA ALA A 138 -12.05 6.01 -4.10
C ALA A 138 -11.71 5.59 -5.55
N GLN A 139 -11.90 4.31 -5.90
CA GLN A 139 -11.63 3.78 -7.26
C GLN A 139 -12.40 4.49 -8.37
N THR A 140 -13.57 5.06 -8.06
CA THR A 140 -14.40 5.79 -9.04
C THR A 140 -14.01 7.26 -9.19
N VAL A 141 -13.16 7.77 -8.29
CA VAL A 141 -12.83 9.20 -8.18
C VAL A 141 -11.36 9.47 -8.51
N ILE A 142 -10.46 8.62 -8.02
CA ILE A 142 -9.02 8.73 -8.32
C ILE A 142 -8.83 8.40 -9.81
N PRO A 143 -8.20 9.30 -10.59
CA PRO A 143 -8.27 9.25 -12.06
C PRO A 143 -7.58 8.04 -12.70
N ASN A 144 -6.49 7.55 -12.08
CA ASN A 144 -5.65 6.48 -12.60
C ASN A 144 -5.08 5.61 -11.47
N GLN A 145 -4.44 4.50 -11.81
CA GLN A 145 -3.74 3.66 -10.84
C GLN A 145 -2.60 4.42 -10.13
N ILE A 146 -2.52 4.30 -8.81
CA ILE A 146 -1.39 4.77 -8.03
C ILE A 146 -0.25 3.78 -8.23
N PRO A 147 0.97 4.26 -8.52
CA PRO A 147 2.12 3.38 -8.66
C PRO A 147 2.49 2.75 -7.32
N PHE A 148 3.17 1.62 -7.34
CA PHE A 148 3.67 0.93 -6.16
C PHE A 148 5.20 0.84 -6.20
N SER A 149 5.80 0.60 -5.02
CA SER A 149 7.26 0.49 -4.92
C SER A 149 7.76 -0.79 -5.58
N THR A 150 8.79 -0.67 -6.42
CA THR A 150 9.51 -1.78 -7.06
C THR A 150 10.87 -2.03 -6.43
N TYR A 151 11.35 -1.09 -5.63
CA TYR A 151 12.61 -1.16 -4.91
C TYR A 151 12.61 -0.16 -3.75
N ASN A 152 13.14 -0.59 -2.60
CA ASN A 152 13.43 0.30 -1.48
C ASN A 152 14.84 0.02 -0.97
N SER A 153 15.63 1.08 -0.80
CA SER A 153 16.98 0.97 -0.24
C SER A 153 17.02 0.51 1.23
N ASP A 154 15.87 0.49 1.91
CA ASP A 154 15.76 0.05 3.32
C ASP A 154 15.59 -1.48 3.44
N ASP A 155 15.25 -2.17 2.35
CA ASP A 155 14.92 -3.59 2.36
C ASP A 155 16.17 -4.46 2.13
N PHE A 156 17.11 -4.45 3.08
CA PHE A 156 18.39 -5.19 2.98
C PHE A 156 18.25 -6.72 2.78
N GLN A 157 17.05 -7.28 2.97
CA GLN A 157 16.78 -8.71 2.82
C GLN A 157 15.93 -9.06 1.59
N GLN A 158 15.43 -8.06 0.86
CA GLN A 158 14.62 -8.29 -0.33
C GLN A 158 15.45 -8.08 -1.58
N LYS A 159 15.22 -8.96 -2.56
CA LYS A 159 15.83 -8.86 -3.88
C LYS A 159 15.26 -7.62 -4.60
N PRO A 160 16.08 -6.85 -5.35
CA PRO A 160 15.57 -5.84 -6.27
C PRO A 160 14.59 -6.47 -7.28
N LEU A 161 13.52 -5.75 -7.62
CA LEU A 161 12.50 -6.18 -8.60
C LEU A 161 12.31 -5.13 -9.71
N ILE A 162 13.31 -4.28 -9.94
CA ILE A 162 13.20 -3.12 -10.83
C ILE A 162 13.01 -3.60 -12.28
N LEU A 163 13.87 -4.51 -12.74
CA LEU A 163 13.83 -5.06 -14.10
C LEU A 163 12.64 -5.99 -14.28
N ASN A 164 12.23 -6.72 -13.23
CA ASN A 164 11.06 -7.59 -13.22
C ASN A 164 9.79 -6.83 -13.60
N PHE A 165 9.55 -5.69 -12.94
CA PHE A 165 8.37 -4.86 -13.17
C PHE A 165 8.47 -4.08 -14.47
N LEU A 166 9.65 -3.56 -14.83
CA LEU A 166 9.85 -2.88 -16.12
C LEU A 166 9.56 -3.84 -17.29
N GLY A 167 10.11 -5.05 -17.23
CA GLY A 167 9.88 -6.09 -18.23
C GLY A 167 8.42 -6.53 -18.31
N ALA A 168 7.70 -6.57 -17.18
CA ALA A 168 6.27 -6.88 -17.17
C ALA A 168 5.44 -5.78 -17.87
N MET A 169 5.80 -4.51 -17.69
CA MET A 169 5.10 -3.37 -18.32
C MET A 169 5.29 -3.28 -19.83
N LEU A 170 6.33 -3.91 -20.40
CA LEU A 170 6.53 -4.03 -21.85
C LEU A 170 5.53 -4.98 -22.52
N HIS A 171 4.84 -5.80 -21.73
CA HIS A 171 3.90 -6.81 -22.20
C HIS A 171 2.53 -6.60 -21.55
N PRO A 172 1.84 -5.46 -21.81
CA PRO A 172 0.57 -5.18 -21.20
C PRO A 172 -0.48 -6.22 -21.58
N HIS A 173 -1.47 -6.40 -20.71
CA HIS A 173 -2.54 -7.37 -20.94
C HIS A 173 -3.29 -7.03 -22.25
N PRO A 174 -3.58 -8.00 -23.14
CA PRO A 174 -4.18 -7.74 -24.45
C PRO A 174 -5.52 -6.98 -24.40
N ASN A 175 -6.31 -7.20 -23.35
CA ASN A 175 -7.61 -6.53 -23.18
C ASN A 175 -7.51 -5.12 -22.58
N TYR A 176 -6.36 -4.75 -22.02
CA TYR A 176 -6.15 -3.46 -21.35
C TYR A 176 -4.75 -2.92 -21.71
N PRO A 177 -4.52 -2.59 -23.00
CA PRO A 177 -3.23 -2.06 -23.42
C PRO A 177 -3.04 -0.68 -22.80
N ILE A 178 -1.96 -0.51 -22.05
CA ILE A 178 -1.50 0.78 -21.53
C ILE A 178 -0.03 0.94 -21.86
N SER A 179 0.34 2.09 -22.41
CA SER A 179 1.74 2.41 -22.66
C SER A 179 2.42 2.87 -21.37
N ILE A 180 3.73 2.69 -21.26
CA ILE A 180 4.50 3.22 -20.11
C ILE A 180 4.32 4.74 -19.96
N PRO A 181 4.40 5.56 -21.03
CA PRO A 181 4.13 6.99 -20.92
C PRO A 181 2.73 7.32 -20.38
N ASP A 182 1.69 6.61 -20.83
CA ASP A 182 0.32 6.84 -20.35
C ASP A 182 0.15 6.39 -18.88
N TYR A 183 0.76 5.26 -18.50
CA TYR A 183 0.77 4.79 -17.12
C TYR A 183 1.46 5.78 -16.20
N THR A 184 2.67 6.24 -16.57
CA THR A 184 3.43 7.23 -15.81
C THR A 184 2.63 8.54 -15.69
N ALA A 185 2.10 9.07 -16.80
CA ALA A 185 1.30 10.31 -16.75
C ALA A 185 0.04 10.17 -15.89
N GLY A 186 -0.61 9.00 -15.89
CA GLY A 186 -1.73 8.68 -15.00
C GLY A 186 -1.30 8.59 -13.53
N GLY A 187 -0.21 7.89 -13.26
CA GLY A 187 0.35 7.74 -11.92
C GLY A 187 0.70 9.09 -11.28
N VAL A 188 1.34 10.00 -12.03
CA VAL A 188 1.60 11.38 -11.58
C VAL A 188 0.30 12.08 -11.19
N LYS A 189 -0.71 12.08 -12.07
CA LYS A 189 -2.01 12.72 -11.79
C LYS A 189 -2.69 12.17 -10.54
N SER A 190 -2.63 10.86 -10.32
CA SER A 190 -3.23 10.23 -9.14
C SER A 190 -2.48 10.56 -7.85
N LEU A 191 -1.14 10.62 -7.91
CA LEU A 191 -0.32 11.04 -6.77
C LEU A 191 -0.56 12.51 -6.42
N GLU A 192 -0.62 13.40 -7.42
CA GLU A 192 -1.00 14.82 -7.22
C GLU A 192 -2.40 14.97 -6.63
N TYR A 193 -3.36 14.18 -7.12
CA TYR A 193 -4.73 14.20 -6.62
C TYR A 193 -4.78 13.84 -5.13
N ILE A 194 -4.17 12.72 -4.72
CA ILE A 194 -4.14 12.31 -3.31
C ILE A 194 -3.33 13.26 -2.46
N GLY A 195 -2.17 13.70 -2.96
CA GLY A 195 -1.36 14.69 -2.24
C GLY A 195 -2.13 15.98 -1.97
N SER A 196 -2.99 16.42 -2.91
CA SER A 196 -3.88 17.56 -2.69
C SER A 196 -4.96 17.30 -1.62
N LEU A 197 -5.53 16.10 -1.54
CA LEU A 197 -6.49 15.73 -0.50
C LEU A 197 -5.82 15.73 0.88
N ILE A 198 -4.61 15.19 0.96
CA ILE A 198 -3.81 15.18 2.19
C ILE A 198 -3.46 16.60 2.61
N ASP A 199 -2.99 17.45 1.68
CA ASP A 199 -2.72 18.86 1.96
C ASP A 199 -3.97 19.57 2.48
N ASN A 200 -5.14 19.30 1.91
CA ASN A 200 -6.41 19.88 2.37
C ASN A 200 -6.83 19.39 3.76
N PHE A 201 -6.51 18.13 4.10
CA PHE A 201 -6.78 17.54 5.41
C PHE A 201 -5.89 18.15 6.52
N LEU A 202 -4.62 18.41 6.23
CA LEU A 202 -3.59 18.86 7.19
C LEU A 202 -3.73 20.35 7.56
N VAL A 203 -4.85 20.73 8.20
CA VAL A 203 -5.14 22.14 8.57
C VAL A 203 -4.53 22.53 9.91
N THR A 204 -4.46 21.60 10.85
CA THR A 204 -3.97 21.83 12.22
C THR A 204 -2.87 20.84 12.59
N ASP A 205 -2.06 21.16 13.60
CA ASP A 205 -1.06 20.23 14.15
C ASP A 205 -1.70 18.90 14.57
N LYS A 206 -2.91 18.95 15.13
CA LYS A 206 -3.67 17.75 15.50
C LYS A 206 -3.97 16.87 14.29
N ASP A 207 -4.31 17.48 13.15
CA ASP A 207 -4.56 16.75 11.90
C ASP A 207 -3.26 16.08 11.43
N PHE A 208 -2.12 16.76 11.53
CA PHE A 208 -0.80 16.18 11.23
C PHE A 208 -0.46 15.00 12.13
N TRP A 209 -0.58 15.13 13.46
CA TRP A 209 -0.28 14.04 14.38
C TRP A 209 -1.18 12.81 14.15
N LEU A 210 -2.46 13.04 13.84
CA LEU A 210 -3.38 11.97 13.47
C LEU A 210 -2.96 11.30 12.16
N PHE A 211 -2.65 12.09 11.13
CA PHE A 211 -2.22 11.58 9.84
C PHE A 211 -0.94 10.75 9.94
N ASP A 212 0.09 11.28 10.61
CA ASP A 212 1.35 10.58 10.82
C ASP A 212 1.16 9.28 11.61
N TYR A 213 0.33 9.30 12.66
CA TYR A 213 0.00 8.07 13.38
C TYR A 213 -0.62 7.01 12.46
N ILE A 214 -1.56 7.39 11.60
CA ILE A 214 -2.22 6.49 10.65
C ILE A 214 -1.20 5.94 9.64
N VAL A 215 -0.39 6.80 9.02
CA VAL A 215 0.65 6.41 8.04
C VAL A 215 1.56 5.33 8.64
N ASN A 216 2.00 5.49 9.88
CA ASN A 216 2.85 4.51 10.54
C ASN A 216 2.08 3.23 10.94
N ALA A 217 0.84 3.37 11.40
CA ALA A 217 0.05 2.23 11.87
C ALA A 217 -0.35 1.27 10.75
N VAL A 218 -0.65 1.78 9.56
CA VAL A 218 -1.06 0.96 8.40
C VAL A 218 0.12 0.41 7.60
N PHE A 219 1.33 0.92 7.79
CA PHE A 219 2.48 0.50 6.99
C PHE A 219 2.92 -0.95 7.30
N ASN A 220 2.93 -1.35 8.58
CA ASN A 220 3.37 -2.69 9.02
C ASN A 220 2.21 -3.72 9.01
N ASP A 221 1.47 -3.81 7.90
CA ASP A 221 0.23 -4.61 7.74
C ASP A 221 0.45 -5.96 7.02
N GLU A 222 1.57 -6.64 7.22
CA GLU A 222 1.86 -7.86 6.45
C GLU A 222 1.20 -9.14 7.02
N SER A 223 0.79 -9.15 8.30
CA SER A 223 0.19 -10.33 8.92
C SER A 223 -1.35 -10.27 8.90
N HIS A 224 -1.98 -11.37 8.50
CA HIS A 224 -3.45 -11.54 8.52
C HIS A 224 -3.86 -12.42 9.70
N ASP A 225 -3.64 -11.91 10.91
CA ASP A 225 -3.80 -12.66 12.17
C ASP A 225 -4.65 -11.91 13.21
N ALA A 226 -4.73 -12.48 14.42
CA ALA A 226 -5.44 -11.87 15.55
C ALA A 226 -4.92 -10.46 15.92
N TYR A 227 -3.61 -10.22 15.80
CA TYR A 227 -3.02 -8.92 16.11
C TYR A 227 -3.43 -7.87 15.08
N HIS A 228 -3.50 -8.24 13.80
CA HIS A 228 -4.03 -7.36 12.77
C HIS A 228 -5.48 -6.98 13.01
N ILE A 229 -6.35 -7.93 13.39
CA ILE A 229 -7.73 -7.63 13.81
C ILE A 229 -7.74 -6.61 14.95
N PHE A 230 -6.92 -6.83 15.99
CA PHE A 230 -6.86 -5.93 17.14
C PHE A 230 -6.46 -4.50 16.72
N LYS A 231 -5.44 -4.39 15.86
CA LYS A 231 -4.91 -3.12 15.36
C LYS A 231 -5.92 -2.39 14.48
N VAL A 232 -6.44 -3.04 13.43
CA VAL A 232 -7.38 -2.43 12.49
C VAL A 232 -8.67 -2.03 13.19
N MET A 233 -9.22 -2.87 14.07
CA MET A 233 -10.39 -2.50 14.85
C MET A 233 -10.13 -1.30 15.76
N SER A 234 -8.94 -1.19 16.35
CA SER A 234 -8.58 -0.03 17.17
C SER A 234 -8.44 1.25 16.34
N LEU A 235 -7.92 1.16 15.11
CA LEU A 235 -7.87 2.28 14.16
C LEU A 235 -9.28 2.71 13.73
N ILE A 236 -10.12 1.75 13.34
CA ILE A 236 -11.53 2.00 13.00
C ILE A 236 -12.24 2.70 14.16
N GLU A 237 -12.12 2.17 15.38
CA GLU A 237 -12.72 2.75 16.58
C GLU A 237 -12.23 4.19 16.79
N MET A 238 -10.92 4.43 16.74
CA MET A 238 -10.32 5.77 16.85
C MET A 238 -10.88 6.75 15.82
N LEU A 239 -11.12 6.30 14.58
CA LEU A 239 -11.54 7.16 13.48
C LEU A 239 -13.04 7.45 13.45
N ILE A 240 -13.89 6.53 13.91
CA ILE A 240 -15.37 6.68 13.78
C ILE A 240 -16.09 6.87 15.11
N ILE A 241 -15.40 6.71 16.25
CA ILE A 241 -15.98 6.85 17.59
C ILE A 241 -15.42 8.09 18.27
N THR A 242 -16.33 8.99 18.68
CA THR A 242 -15.95 10.10 19.56
C THR A 242 -16.15 9.66 21.00
N PRO A 243 -15.10 9.70 21.86
CA PRO A 243 -15.27 9.45 23.29
C PRO A 243 -16.08 10.60 23.90
N LYS A 244 -17.42 10.50 23.89
CA LYS A 244 -18.30 11.43 24.61
C LYS A 244 -18.22 11.11 26.10
N GLY A 245 -18.16 12.15 26.93
CA GLY A 245 -17.88 12.13 28.38
C GLY A 245 -18.82 11.31 29.29
N ASN A 246 -19.70 10.47 28.72
CA ASN A 246 -20.65 9.63 29.45
C ASN A 246 -20.20 8.16 29.48
N GLY A 247 -19.05 7.81 28.87
CA GLY A 247 -18.39 6.50 29.00
C GLY A 247 -19.10 5.31 28.33
N LYS A 248 -20.15 5.54 27.52
CA LYS A 248 -20.86 4.47 26.79
C LYS A 248 -20.45 4.44 25.32
N THR A 249 -19.43 3.65 25.00
CA THR A 249 -19.03 3.28 23.62
C THR A 249 -19.66 1.96 23.16
N VAL A 250 -20.36 1.26 24.07
CA VAL A 250 -21.01 -0.03 23.79
C VAL A 250 -22.12 0.15 22.76
N GLY A 251 -22.06 -0.60 21.67
CA GLY A 251 -23.06 -0.58 20.59
C GLY A 251 -22.80 0.48 19.51
N GLU A 252 -21.83 1.38 19.69
CA GLU A 252 -21.57 2.42 18.69
C GLU A 252 -20.90 1.85 17.43
N LEU A 253 -19.99 0.88 17.58
CA LEU A 253 -19.37 0.20 16.43
C LEU A 253 -20.43 -0.56 15.62
N GLU A 254 -21.33 -1.28 16.29
CA GLU A 254 -22.44 -1.99 15.65
C GLU A 254 -23.41 -1.07 14.89
N ARG A 255 -23.45 0.22 15.24
CA ARG A 255 -24.25 1.23 14.54
C ARG A 255 -23.49 1.91 13.39
N LYS A 256 -22.18 2.15 13.55
CA LYS A 256 -21.38 3.00 12.65
C LYS A 256 -20.53 2.23 11.65
N LEU A 257 -19.93 1.11 12.04
CA LEU A 257 -19.11 0.28 11.15
C LEU A 257 -19.88 -0.30 9.96
N PRO A 258 -21.16 -0.73 10.08
CA PRO A 258 -21.91 -1.32 8.96
C PRO A 258 -21.91 -0.53 7.65
N GLN A 259 -21.88 0.81 7.70
CA GLN A 259 -21.91 1.63 6.49
C GLN A 259 -20.62 1.57 5.67
N PHE A 260 -19.51 1.11 6.26
CA PHE A 260 -18.20 0.98 5.61
C PHE A 260 -17.88 -0.46 5.19
N LEU A 261 -18.72 -1.44 5.56
CA LEU A 261 -18.47 -2.83 5.22
C LEU A 261 -18.69 -3.08 3.71
N PRO A 262 -17.86 -3.93 3.08
CA PRO A 262 -17.94 -4.21 1.66
C PRO A 262 -19.25 -4.91 1.28
N ASP A 263 -19.67 -4.77 0.03
CA ASP A 263 -20.93 -5.31 -0.51
C ASP A 263 -21.08 -6.83 -0.39
N ARG A 264 -19.95 -7.55 -0.29
CA ARG A 264 -19.95 -9.01 -0.05
C ARG A 264 -20.48 -9.41 1.33
N ILE A 265 -20.63 -8.47 2.27
CA ILE A 265 -21.30 -8.70 3.55
C ILE A 265 -22.78 -8.25 3.43
N PRO A 266 -23.75 -9.18 3.52
CA PRO A 266 -25.18 -8.86 3.44
C PRO A 266 -25.59 -7.80 4.45
N VAL A 267 -26.43 -6.84 4.03
CA VAL A 267 -26.81 -5.67 4.82
C VAL A 267 -27.38 -6.05 6.20
N GLU A 268 -28.21 -7.09 6.23
CA GLU A 268 -28.84 -7.64 7.42
C GLU A 268 -27.83 -8.28 8.41
N GLU A 269 -26.66 -8.68 7.95
CA GLU A 269 -25.61 -9.32 8.77
C GLU A 269 -24.51 -8.34 9.19
N ARG A 270 -24.48 -7.12 8.63
CA ARG A 270 -23.42 -6.13 8.91
C ARG A 270 -23.31 -5.73 10.37
N ALA A 271 -24.45 -5.66 11.08
CA ALA A 271 -24.47 -5.41 12.52
C ALA A 271 -23.86 -6.59 13.31
N LEU A 272 -24.18 -7.82 12.91
CA LEU A 272 -23.61 -9.04 13.52
C LEU A 272 -22.10 -9.13 13.27
N PHE A 273 -21.63 -8.83 12.05
CA PHE A 273 -20.21 -8.76 11.73
C PHE A 273 -19.51 -7.80 12.71
N SER A 274 -20.03 -6.57 12.81
CA SER A 274 -19.49 -5.51 13.65
C SER A 274 -19.43 -5.90 15.13
N GLU A 275 -20.45 -6.61 15.62
CA GLU A 275 -20.50 -7.14 16.99
C GLU A 275 -19.40 -8.17 17.22
N ILE A 276 -19.25 -9.14 16.31
CA ILE A 276 -18.25 -10.21 16.41
C ILE A 276 -16.84 -9.62 16.42
N VAL A 277 -16.51 -8.74 15.47
CA VAL A 277 -15.14 -8.18 15.36
C VAL A 277 -14.79 -7.26 16.54
N ARG A 278 -15.76 -6.51 17.08
CA ARG A 278 -15.57 -5.75 18.32
C ARG A 278 -15.29 -6.67 19.51
N LYS A 279 -16.07 -7.75 19.65
CA LYS A 279 -15.85 -8.74 20.71
C LYS A 279 -14.49 -9.41 20.55
N LEU A 280 -14.11 -9.80 19.33
CA LEU A 280 -12.80 -10.37 19.02
C LEU A 280 -11.68 -9.44 19.46
N ARG A 281 -11.69 -8.17 19.03
CA ARG A 281 -10.71 -7.17 19.46
C ARG A 281 -10.57 -7.10 20.98
N ASN A 282 -11.69 -7.07 21.71
CA ASN A 282 -11.66 -7.03 23.18
C ASN A 282 -11.11 -8.32 23.80
N LYS A 283 -11.50 -9.49 23.29
CA LYS A 283 -11.04 -10.78 23.82
C LYS A 283 -9.56 -11.03 23.52
N ILE A 284 -9.09 -10.65 22.34
CA ILE A 284 -7.67 -10.67 21.96
C ILE A 284 -6.87 -9.76 22.89
N GLY A 285 -7.31 -8.50 23.09
CA GLY A 285 -6.63 -7.55 23.98
C GLY A 285 -6.59 -7.98 25.46
N HIS A 286 -7.49 -8.86 25.89
CA HIS A 286 -7.53 -9.42 27.25
C HIS A 286 -6.92 -10.82 27.37
N GLY A 287 -6.46 -11.44 26.28
CA GLY A 287 -5.91 -12.79 26.28
C GLY A 287 -6.92 -13.90 26.58
N ASP A 288 -8.20 -13.68 26.32
CA ASP A 288 -9.28 -14.66 26.53
C ASP A 288 -9.46 -15.53 25.28
N PHE A 289 -8.52 -16.47 25.09
CA PHE A 289 -8.42 -17.27 23.86
C PHE A 289 -9.56 -18.27 23.69
N GLU A 290 -10.19 -18.74 24.76
CA GLU A 290 -11.38 -19.60 24.66
C GLU A 290 -12.56 -18.83 24.05
N ALA A 291 -12.80 -17.60 24.51
CA ALA A 291 -13.83 -16.75 23.92
C ALA A 291 -13.50 -16.34 22.48
N VAL A 292 -12.21 -16.18 22.14
CA VAL A 292 -11.78 -15.95 20.75
C VAL A 292 -12.20 -17.12 19.86
N GLN A 293 -11.91 -18.37 20.24
CA GLN A 293 -12.29 -19.53 19.43
C GLN A 293 -13.81 -19.60 19.23
N GLN A 294 -14.60 -19.37 20.28
CA GLN A 294 -16.07 -19.34 20.17
C GLN A 294 -16.58 -18.27 19.19
N LEU A 295 -15.93 -17.09 19.17
CA LEU A 295 -16.28 -16.02 18.25
C LEU A 295 -15.86 -16.32 16.80
N LEU A 296 -14.72 -16.99 16.60
CA LEU A 296 -14.30 -17.46 15.28
C LEU A 296 -15.24 -18.53 14.74
N ASP A 297 -15.70 -19.45 15.58
CA ASP A 297 -16.71 -20.44 15.24
C ASP A 297 -18.02 -19.76 14.82
N GLN A 298 -18.48 -18.79 15.61
CA GLN A 298 -19.67 -17.99 15.29
C GLN A 298 -19.52 -17.25 13.96
N TYR A 299 -18.34 -16.66 13.72
CA TYR A 299 -18.03 -15.97 12.48
C TYR A 299 -18.13 -16.93 11.28
N ARG A 300 -17.45 -18.08 11.33
CA ARG A 300 -17.46 -19.05 10.23
C ARG A 300 -18.86 -19.54 9.90
N ASN A 301 -19.65 -19.84 10.94
CA ASN A 301 -21.03 -20.29 10.80
C ASN A 301 -21.93 -19.22 10.14
N SER A 302 -21.56 -17.94 10.21
CA SER A 302 -22.34 -16.85 9.63
C SER A 302 -21.84 -16.47 8.24
N PHE A 303 -20.52 -16.32 8.06
CA PHE A 303 -19.94 -15.67 6.88
C PHE A 303 -19.12 -16.59 5.96
N MET A 304 -18.83 -17.82 6.39
CA MET A 304 -17.93 -18.74 5.65
C MET A 304 -18.57 -20.13 5.36
N GLN A 305 -19.90 -20.20 5.29
CA GLN A 305 -20.63 -21.48 5.12
C GLN A 305 -20.27 -22.24 3.83
N ASN A 306 -19.89 -21.54 2.76
CA ASN A 306 -19.50 -22.11 1.46
C ASN A 306 -18.05 -21.78 1.09
N PHE A 307 -17.20 -21.56 2.09
CA PHE A 307 -15.79 -21.21 1.88
C PHE A 307 -14.96 -22.46 1.57
N TRP A 308 -14.08 -22.36 0.58
CA TRP A 308 -13.13 -23.43 0.27
C TRP A 308 -11.85 -23.22 1.07
N TYR A 309 -11.54 -24.15 1.97
CA TYR A 309 -10.34 -24.10 2.79
C TYR A 309 -9.22 -24.89 2.12
N ASP A 310 -8.06 -24.27 1.92
CA ASP A 310 -6.83 -25.01 1.65
C ASP A 310 -6.16 -25.34 2.98
N GLU A 311 -6.53 -26.49 3.53
CA GLU A 311 -6.03 -26.98 4.81
C GLU A 311 -4.59 -27.55 4.73
N PHE A 312 -4.01 -27.64 3.53
CA PHE A 312 -2.62 -28.06 3.38
C PHE A 312 -1.64 -26.91 3.64
N GLU A 313 -2.05 -25.66 3.34
CA GLU A 313 -1.22 -24.48 3.50
C GLU A 313 -1.50 -23.72 4.80
N TYR A 314 -2.78 -23.61 5.19
CA TYR A 314 -3.18 -22.85 6.38
C TYR A 314 -4.22 -23.57 7.23
N SER A 315 -4.22 -23.29 8.53
CA SER A 315 -5.28 -23.76 9.43
C SER A 315 -6.62 -23.05 9.13
N ILE A 316 -7.73 -23.69 9.50
CA ILE A 316 -9.07 -23.08 9.45
C ILE A 316 -9.10 -21.76 10.23
N GLU A 317 -8.39 -21.70 11.36
CA GLU A 317 -8.25 -20.47 12.15
C GLU A 317 -7.56 -19.36 11.35
N ASN A 318 -6.45 -19.64 10.67
CA ASN A 318 -5.74 -18.66 9.84
C ASN A 318 -6.62 -18.18 8.67
N TRP A 319 -7.35 -19.09 8.01
CA TRP A 319 -8.34 -18.72 6.99
C TRP A 319 -9.44 -17.82 7.55
N THR A 320 -9.90 -18.09 8.78
CA THR A 320 -10.91 -17.27 9.46
C THR A 320 -10.39 -15.87 9.74
N TYR A 321 -9.19 -15.76 10.33
CA TYR A 321 -8.55 -14.47 10.57
C TYR A 321 -8.34 -13.71 9.27
N GLY A 322 -7.78 -14.35 8.23
CA GLY A 322 -7.58 -13.74 6.92
C GLY A 322 -8.86 -13.18 6.32
N ASN A 323 -9.97 -13.94 6.39
CA ASN A 323 -11.26 -13.47 5.91
C ASN A 323 -11.76 -12.23 6.68
N ILE A 324 -11.63 -12.22 8.01
CA ILE A 324 -11.98 -11.06 8.84
C ILE A 324 -11.11 -9.85 8.50
N CYS A 325 -9.79 -10.04 8.43
CA CYS A 325 -8.81 -9.02 8.11
C CYS A 325 -9.11 -8.32 6.77
N ILE A 326 -9.35 -9.10 5.70
CA ILE A 326 -9.69 -8.55 4.39
C ILE A 326 -10.97 -7.68 4.43
N ASN A 327 -11.97 -8.07 5.22
CA ASN A 327 -13.19 -7.29 5.41
C ASN A 327 -12.96 -6.02 6.22
N LEU A 328 -12.14 -6.09 7.28
CA LEU A 328 -11.78 -4.94 8.09
C LEU A 328 -10.90 -3.94 7.34
N ASP A 329 -9.94 -4.42 6.54
CA ASP A 329 -9.09 -3.57 5.70
C ASP A 329 -9.91 -2.84 4.65
N SER A 330 -10.89 -3.53 4.04
CA SER A 330 -11.84 -2.89 3.12
C SER A 330 -12.59 -1.74 3.82
N ALA A 331 -13.08 -1.97 5.04
CA ALA A 331 -13.78 -0.95 5.81
C ALA A 331 -12.87 0.20 6.26
N LEU A 332 -11.64 -0.10 6.69
CA LEU A 332 -10.66 0.91 7.06
C LEU A 332 -10.32 1.79 5.84
N ASN A 333 -10.13 1.21 4.66
CA ASN A 333 -9.84 1.96 3.44
C ASN A 333 -10.98 2.94 3.09
N GLU A 334 -12.25 2.53 3.23
CA GLU A 334 -13.41 3.43 3.07
C GLU A 334 -13.39 4.59 4.09
N ILE A 335 -13.06 4.30 5.34
CA ILE A 335 -12.97 5.32 6.40
C ILE A 335 -11.82 6.29 6.12
N LEU A 336 -10.65 5.79 5.69
CA LEU A 336 -9.49 6.62 5.32
C LEU A 336 -9.79 7.50 4.11
N TRP A 337 -10.48 6.95 3.10
CA TRP A 337 -10.97 7.74 1.97
C TRP A 337 -11.92 8.85 2.43
N LEU A 338 -12.92 8.52 3.26
CA LEU A 338 -13.88 9.51 3.78
C LEU A 338 -13.19 10.59 4.62
N MET A 339 -12.19 10.22 5.43
CA MET A 339 -11.39 11.13 6.23
C MET A 339 -10.71 12.21 5.38
N LEU A 340 -10.20 11.84 4.21
CA LEU A 340 -9.50 12.76 3.31
C LEU A 340 -10.43 13.50 2.35
N SER A 341 -11.52 12.86 1.90
CA SER A 341 -12.42 13.40 0.88
C SER A 341 -13.59 14.20 1.43
N ASP A 342 -14.13 13.85 2.61
CA ASP A 342 -15.27 14.53 3.21
C ASP A 342 -15.26 14.46 4.76
N ARG A 343 -14.52 15.41 5.35
CA ARG A 343 -14.41 15.57 6.80
C ARG A 343 -15.76 15.85 7.48
N ALA A 344 -16.68 16.53 6.81
CA ALA A 344 -17.98 16.85 7.37
C ALA A 344 -18.85 15.60 7.49
N GLN A 345 -18.84 14.76 6.47
CA GLN A 345 -19.53 13.47 6.49
C GLN A 345 -18.93 12.53 7.54
N LEU A 346 -17.59 12.44 7.66
CA LEU A 346 -16.97 11.65 8.74
C LEU A 346 -17.39 12.16 10.13
N ALA A 347 -17.42 13.49 10.32
CA ALA A 347 -17.90 14.07 11.58
C ALA A 347 -19.37 13.73 11.86
N SER A 348 -20.23 13.68 10.83
CA SER A 348 -21.62 13.26 11.00
C SER A 348 -21.74 11.81 11.50
N VAL A 349 -20.92 10.90 10.96
CA VAL A 349 -20.83 9.51 11.40
C VAL A 349 -20.36 9.44 12.85
N GLN A 350 -19.32 10.20 13.19
CA GLN A 350 -18.80 10.28 14.56
C GLN A 350 -19.85 10.79 15.56
N MET A 351 -20.71 11.73 15.15
CA MET A 351 -21.73 12.32 16.01
C MET A 351 -23.01 11.49 16.15
N SER A 352 -23.35 10.69 15.13
CA SER A 352 -24.50 9.77 15.09
C SER A 352 -24.47 8.72 16.19
#